data_AF-A0A9D2DAP3-F1
#
_entry.id   AF-A0A9D2DAP3-F1
#
_cell.length_a   1.000
_cell.length_b   1.000
_cell.length_c   1.000
_cell.angle_alpha   90.00
_cell.angle_beta   90.00
_cell.angle_gamma   90.00
#
_symmetry.space_group_name_H-M   'P 1'
#
loop_
_entity.id
_entity.type
_entity.pdbx_description
1 polymer ?
#
loop_
_entity_poly.entity_id
_entity_poly.type
_entity_poly.pdbx_seq_one_letter_code
_entity_poly.pdbx_strand_id
1 'polypeptide(L)' 'MKGFERENHLFSLCGLNCGLCPMSLGGYCGGCGNGNQSCKIARCSLENGKIEYCYECGSYPCEKYQDFDQYDSFI' A
#
# COMPACT_ATOMS: atom_id res chain seq x y z
N MET A 1 0.23 11.53 6.02
CA MET A 1 -0.42 12.16 4.84
C MET A 1 -1.83 12.59 5.22
N LYS A 2 -2.22 13.86 5.04
CA LYS A 2 -3.53 14.34 5.51
C LYS A 2 -4.66 13.77 4.65
N GLY A 3 -5.66 13.15 5.29
CA GLY A 3 -6.86 12.65 4.61
C GLY A 3 -6.67 11.35 3.82
N PHE A 4 -5.60 10.60 4.10
CA PHE A 4 -5.43 9.24 3.60
C PHE A 4 -5.87 8.27 4.70
N GLU A 5 -7.03 7.67 4.50
CA GLU A 5 -7.63 6.68 5.38
C GLU A 5 -8.08 5.50 4.51
N ARG A 6 -8.11 4.32 5.11
CA ARG A 6 -8.39 3.05 4.44
C ARG A 6 -9.29 2.22 5.34
N GLU A 7 -10.19 1.47 4.74
CA GLU A 7 -11.11 0.60 5.49
C GLU A 7 -10.43 -0.72 5.85
N ASN A 8 -9.58 -1.25 4.97
CA ASN A 8 -8.89 -2.52 5.18
C ASN A 8 -7.43 -2.32 5.58
N HIS A 9 -7.11 -2.74 6.81
CA HIS A 9 -5.75 -2.72 7.35
C HIS A 9 -5.02 -4.07 7.27
N LEU A 10 -5.67 -5.15 6.85
CA LEU A 10 -5.05 -6.48 6.70
C LEU A 10 -4.11 -6.54 5.49
N PHE A 11 -4.36 -5.73 4.47
CA PHE A 11 -3.51 -5.62 3.28
C PHE A 11 -3.12 -4.17 3.05
N SER A 12 -1.86 -3.92 2.70
CA SER A 12 -1.40 -2.60 2.28
C SER A 12 -1.90 -2.28 0.86
N LEU A 13 -1.98 -0.99 0.54
CA LEU A 13 -2.32 -0.52 -0.79
C LEU A 13 -1.37 -1.07 -1.88
N CYS A 14 -0.12 -1.33 -1.52
CA CYS A 14 0.89 -1.91 -2.43
C CYS A 14 0.86 -3.45 -2.51
N GLY A 15 -0.08 -4.12 -1.84
CA GLY A 15 -0.28 -5.58 -1.93
C GLY A 15 0.41 -6.42 -0.86
N LEU A 16 1.08 -5.81 0.12
CA LEU A 16 1.66 -6.55 1.25
C LEU A 16 0.56 -7.01 2.21
N ASN A 17 0.66 -8.23 2.72
CA ASN A 17 -0.22 -8.72 3.78
C ASN A 17 0.23 -8.15 5.15
N CYS A 18 -0.31 -7.00 5.54
CA CYS A 18 -0.09 -6.37 6.83
C CYS A 18 -0.48 -7.28 8.00
N GLY A 19 -1.44 -8.18 7.83
CA GLY A 19 -1.84 -9.16 8.84
C GLY A 19 -0.71 -10.11 9.26
N LEU A 20 0.30 -10.29 8.41
CA LEU A 20 1.49 -11.09 8.72
C LEU A 20 2.67 -10.26 9.27
N CYS A 21 2.52 -8.93 9.33
CA CYS A 21 3.59 -8.05 9.77
C CYS A 21 3.73 -8.09 11.31
N PRO A 22 4.92 -8.39 11.87
CA PRO A 22 5.15 -8.37 13.32
C PRO A 22 4.82 -7.01 13.96
N MET A 23 5.06 -5.91 13.25
CA MET A 23 4.71 -4.57 13.74
C MET A 23 3.20 -4.37 13.83
N SER A 24 2.44 -4.93 12.89
CA SER A 24 0.97 -4.89 12.93
C SER A 24 0.43 -5.78 14.05
N LEU A 25 0.95 -7.01 14.17
CA LEU A 25 0.58 -7.96 15.22
C LEU A 25 0.91 -7.44 16.64
N GLY A 26 2.00 -6.68 16.78
CA GLY A 26 2.37 -6.03 18.03
C GLY A 26 1.64 -4.72 18.33
N GLY A 27 0.76 -4.24 17.43
CA GLY A 27 0.04 -2.98 17.61
C GLY A 27 0.89 -1.71 17.48
N TYR A 28 2.11 -1.83 16.94
CA TYR A 28 3.06 -0.71 16.77
C TYR A 28 3.00 -0.08 15.39
N CYS A 29 2.41 -0.78 14.41
CA CYS A 29 2.25 -0.26 13.06
C CYS A 29 1.15 0.81 13.03
N GLY A 30 1.52 2.05 12.71
CA GLY A 30 0.54 3.09 12.43
C GLY A 30 -0.28 2.84 11.16
N GLY A 31 0.12 1.92 10.30
CA GLY A 31 -0.51 1.70 9.00
C GLY A 31 -0.01 2.66 7.91
N CYS A 32 -0.45 2.41 6.68
CA CYS A 32 -0.01 3.19 5.51
C CYS A 32 -0.39 4.67 5.68
N GLY A 33 0.57 5.57 5.49
CA GLY A 33 0.33 7.03 5.55
C GLY A 33 0.35 7.64 6.94
N ASN A 34 0.54 6.84 8.00
CA ASN A 34 0.80 7.30 9.37
C ASN A 34 2.31 7.46 9.62
N GLY A 35 2.73 8.64 10.10
CA GLY A 35 4.13 9.02 10.34
C GLY A 35 4.63 10.19 9.48
N ASN A 36 5.92 10.51 9.60
CA ASN A 36 6.56 11.67 8.96
C ASN A 36 7.00 11.43 7.50
N GLN A 37 6.96 10.19 7.03
CA GLN A 37 7.39 9.83 5.68
C GLN A 37 6.19 9.77 4.73
N SER A 38 6.24 10.54 3.64
CA SER A 38 5.21 10.48 2.60
C SER A 38 5.30 9.19 1.80
N CYS A 39 4.20 8.46 1.65
CA CYS A 39 4.16 7.25 0.81
C CYS A 39 3.72 7.61 -0.61
N LYS A 40 4.56 7.31 -1.62
CA LYS A 40 4.28 7.59 -3.04
C LYS A 40 3.05 6.84 -3.55
N ILE A 41 2.85 5.60 -3.12
CA ILE A 41 1.71 4.77 -3.53
C ILE A 41 0.41 5.29 -2.92
N ALA A 42 0.42 5.64 -1.64
CA ALA A 42 -0.73 6.28 -1.00
C ALA A 42 -1.10 7.60 -1.68
N ARG A 43 -0.12 8.42 -2.06
CA ARG A 43 -0.36 9.66 -2.80
C ARG A 43 -1.00 9.39 -4.17
N CYS A 44 -0.49 8.38 -4.88
CA CYS A 44 -1.05 7.94 -6.15
C CYS A 44 -2.51 7.50 -5.99
N SER A 45 -2.88 6.79 -4.92
CA SER A 45 -4.27 6.44 -4.64
C SER A 45 -5.15 7.68 -4.49
N LEU A 46 -4.72 8.68 -3.70
CA LEU A 46 -5.48 9.94 -3.55
C LEU A 46 -5.69 10.65 -4.90
N GLU A 47 -4.70 10.64 -5.78
CA GLU A 47 -4.76 11.23 -7.12
C GLU A 47 -5.67 10.43 -8.08
N ASN A 48 -5.88 9.14 -7.82
CA ASN A 48 -6.71 8.24 -8.63
C ASN A 48 -8.08 7.96 -8.00
N GLY A 49 -8.60 8.88 -7.19
CA GLY A 49 -9.94 8.75 -6.61
C GLY A 49 -10.01 7.97 -5.30
N LYS A 50 -8.89 7.84 -4.59
CA LYS A 50 -8.76 7.15 -3.29
C LYS A 50 -9.06 5.65 -3.37
N ILE A 51 -8.52 4.99 -4.38
CA ILE A 51 -8.58 3.52 -4.50
C ILE A 51 -7.98 2.84 -3.27
N GLU A 52 -8.57 1.70 -2.88
CA GLU A 52 -8.18 0.95 -1.69
C GLU A 52 -7.01 0.00 -1.98
N TYR A 53 -6.89 -0.46 -3.23
CA TYR A 53 -5.80 -1.31 -3.71
C TYR A 53 -5.26 -0.82 -5.06
N CYS A 54 -3.96 -0.99 -5.31
CA CYS A 54 -3.38 -0.63 -6.61
C CYS A 54 -4.05 -1.34 -7.80
N TYR A 55 -4.55 -2.58 -7.62
CA TYR A 55 -5.20 -3.33 -8.70
C TYR A 55 -6.54 -2.73 -9.15
N GLU A 56 -7.15 -1.86 -8.34
CA GLU A 56 -8.39 -1.15 -8.68
C GLU A 56 -8.12 0.05 -9.61
N CYS A 57 -6.85 0.42 -9.80
CA CYS A 57 -6.49 1.44 -10.77
C CYS A 57 -6.75 0.93 -12.19
N GLY A 58 -7.43 1.73 -13.02
CA GLY A 58 -7.68 1.38 -14.43
C GLY A 58 -6.42 1.22 -15.28
N SER A 59 -5.28 1.75 -14.81
CA SER A 59 -3.97 1.61 -15.46
C SER A 59 -3.14 0.48 -14.86
N TYR A 60 -3.70 -0.35 -13.98
CA TYR A 60 -2.97 -1.46 -13.38
C TYR A 60 -2.81 -2.63 -14.37
N PRO A 61 -1.63 -3.28 -14.46
CA PRO A 61 -0.36 -2.90 -13.82
C PRO A 61 0.26 -1.67 -14.52
N CYS A 62 0.66 -0.66 -13.74
CA CYS A 62 1.28 0.56 -14.28
C CYS A 62 2.81 0.53 -14.13
N GLU A 63 3.49 1.54 -14.66
CA GLU A 63 4.93 1.76 -14.51
C GLU A 63 5.45 1.65 -13.06
N LYS A 64 4.61 1.97 -12.06
CA LYS A 64 4.99 1.87 -10.63
C LYS A 64 5.07 0.44 -10.11
N TYR A 65 4.51 -0.50 -10.87
CA TYR A 65 4.51 -1.93 -10.60
C TYR A 65 5.53 -2.69 -11.46
N GLN A 66 6.26 -2.00 -12.35
CA GLN A 66 7.39 -2.60 -13.06
C GLN A 66 8.44 -3.05 -12.06
N ASP A 67 9.03 -4.21 -12.32
CA ASP A 67 10.11 -4.84 -11.54
C ASP A 67 9.72 -5.28 -10.12
N PHE A 68 8.43 -5.30 -9.77
CA PHE A 68 7.96 -5.83 -8.47
C PHE A 68 8.28 -7.33 -8.33
N ASP A 69 8.25 -8.05 -9.45
CA ASP A 69 8.54 -9.47 -9.60
C ASP A 69 10.04 -9.80 -9.74
N GLN A 70 10.90 -8.83 -10.07
CA GLN A 70 12.33 -9.10 -10.30
C GLN A 70 13.07 -9.64 -9.08
N TYR A 71 12.54 -9.43 -7.87
CA TYR A 71 13.16 -9.88 -6.62
C TYR A 71 12.22 -10.71 -5.74
N ASP A 72 11.02 -11.04 -6.25
CA ASP A 72 10.12 -11.93 -5.54
C ASP A 72 10.65 -13.36 -5.67
N SER A 73 11.26 -13.83 -4.59
CA SER A 73 11.98 -15.11 -4.50
C SER A 73 11.04 -16.30 -4.23
N PHE A 74 9.73 -16.08 -4.31
CA PHE A 74 8.69 -17.07 -4.09
C PHE A 74 8.05 -17.63 -5.37
N ILE A 75 8.68 -17.40 -6.54
CA ILE A 75 8.45 -18.17 -7.79
C ILE A 75 9.78 -18.77 -8.25
#